data_AF-A0A8J4Q909-F1
#
_entry.id   AF-A0A8J4Q909-F1
#
_cell.length_a   1.000
_cell.length_b   1.000
_cell.length_c   1.000
_cell.angle_alpha   90.00
_cell.angle_beta   90.00
_cell.angle_gamma   90.00
#
_symmetry.space_group_name_H-M   'P 1'
#
loop_
_entity.id
_entity.type
_entity.pdbx_description
1 polymer ?
#
loop_
_entity_poly.entity_id
_entity_poly.type
_entity_poly.pdbx_seq_one_letter_code
_entity_poly.pdbx_strand_id
1 'polypeptide(L)'
;MGRLNLTSGPPTFIQAAVPQIPEKTGEDFFSKVIDILREAAHICYDRIMEIPCITCPNKPEGSMFVMVKLNSSILKDIIDDMDFCLKLAKEDSVIVLPGVALGMKNWLRITFAAEPSDLEDGLGRIKAFCQRHAKKH
;
A
#
# COMPACT_ATOMS: atom_id res chain seq x y z
N MET A 1 -38.34 -19.42 10.88
CA MET A 1 -37.77 -18.48 9.90
C MET A 1 -36.46 -19.08 9.41
N GLY A 2 -36.48 -19.77 8.27
CA GLY A 2 -35.32 -20.52 7.76
C GLY A 2 -34.29 -19.57 7.15
N ARG A 3 -33.03 -19.67 7.59
CA ARG A 3 -31.92 -18.95 6.96
C ARG A 3 -31.57 -19.67 5.66
N LEU A 4 -31.83 -19.05 4.51
CA LEU A 4 -31.25 -19.47 3.24
C LEU A 4 -29.74 -19.24 3.32
N ASN A 5 -28.94 -20.31 3.27
CA ASN A 5 -27.49 -20.23 3.19
C ASN A 5 -27.10 -19.96 1.73
N LEU A 6 -27.00 -18.67 1.38
CA LEU A 6 -26.53 -18.17 0.08
C LEU A 6 -25.01 -18.01 0.08
N THR A 7 -24.28 -19.12 0.25
CA THR A 7 -22.83 -19.12 0.07
C THR A 7 -22.45 -20.04 -1.07
N SER A 8 -21.77 -19.51 -2.09
CA SER A 8 -21.07 -20.34 -3.06
C SER A 8 -19.79 -20.87 -2.42
N GLY A 9 -19.60 -22.20 -2.47
CA GLY A 9 -18.36 -22.82 -2.03
C GLY A 9 -17.16 -22.40 -2.91
N PRO A 10 -15.92 -22.59 -2.42
CA PRO A 10 -14.73 -22.29 -3.22
C PRO A 10 -14.69 -23.16 -4.49
N PRO A 11 -14.04 -22.71 -5.58
CA PRO A 11 -14.00 -23.46 -6.83
C PRO A 11 -13.43 -24.87 -6.63
N THR A 12 -14.11 -25.88 -7.15
CA THR A 12 -13.77 -27.31 -6.93
C THR A 12 -12.37 -27.68 -7.41
N PHE A 13 -11.90 -27.09 -8.50
CA PHE A 13 -10.54 -27.31 -9.01
C PHE A 13 -9.45 -26.73 -8.07
N ILE A 14 -9.72 -25.62 -7.37
CA ILE A 14 -8.81 -25.09 -6.36
C ILE A 14 -8.78 -26.07 -5.18
N GLN A 15 -9.94 -26.52 -4.69
CA GLN A 15 -10.02 -27.49 -3.59
C GLN A 15 -9.22 -28.77 -3.89
N ALA A 16 -9.27 -29.27 -5.13
CA ALA A 16 -8.50 -30.44 -5.56
C ALA A 16 -6.99 -30.17 -5.64
N ALA A 17 -6.58 -28.92 -5.91
CA ALA A 17 -5.18 -28.52 -5.97
C ALA A 17 -4.57 -28.22 -4.59
N VAL A 18 -5.36 -27.72 -3.62
CA VAL A 18 -4.87 -27.28 -2.30
C VAL A 18 -3.94 -28.29 -1.61
N PRO A 19 -4.21 -29.61 -1.57
CA PRO A 19 -3.31 -30.55 -0.90
C PRO A 19 -1.91 -30.62 -1.54
N GLN A 20 -1.85 -30.45 -2.87
CA GLN A 20 -0.60 -30.55 -3.63
C GLN A 20 0.21 -29.25 -3.60
N ILE A 21 -0.42 -28.09 -3.40
CA ILE A 21 0.26 -26.79 -3.35
C ILE A 21 1.35 -26.76 -2.27
N PRO A 22 1.07 -27.03 -0.98
CA PRO A 22 2.10 -27.00 0.06
C PRO A 22 3.09 -28.17 -0.07
N GLU A 23 2.66 -29.33 -0.58
CA GLU A 23 3.54 -30.49 -0.79
C GLU A 23 4.59 -30.24 -1.88
N LYS A 24 4.20 -29.54 -2.95
CA LYS A 24 5.04 -29.32 -4.14
C LYS A 24 5.75 -27.96 -4.16
N THR A 25 5.39 -27.03 -3.28
CA THR A 25 6.05 -25.72 -3.19
C THR A 25 7.25 -25.82 -2.26
N GLY A 26 8.45 -25.66 -2.80
CA GLY A 26 9.69 -25.68 -2.02
C GLY A 26 9.88 -24.43 -1.15
N GLU A 27 10.66 -24.58 -0.07
CA GLU A 27 11.05 -23.49 0.83
C GLU A 27 11.81 -22.35 0.12
N ASP A 28 12.48 -22.66 -1.00
CA ASP A 28 13.21 -21.68 -1.80
C ASP A 28 12.26 -20.66 -2.46
N PHE A 29 11.04 -21.07 -2.82
CA PHE A 29 10.02 -20.16 -3.35
C PHE A 29 9.64 -19.10 -2.31
N PHE A 30 9.34 -19.53 -1.08
CA PHE A 30 8.96 -18.62 0.00
C PHE A 30 10.12 -17.69 0.37
N SER A 31 11.34 -18.24 0.46
CA SER A 31 12.54 -17.44 0.76
C SER A 31 12.78 -16.35 -0.28
N LYS A 32 12.67 -16.67 -1.58
CA LYS A 32 12.77 -15.69 -2.69
C LYS A 32 11.70 -14.61 -2.60
N VAL A 33 10.44 -14.98 -2.34
CA VAL A 33 9.35 -14.02 -2.21
C VAL A 33 9.58 -13.09 -1.01
N ILE A 34 10.03 -13.63 0.13
CA ILE A 34 10.36 -12.84 1.31
C ILE A 34 11.51 -11.86 1.01
N ASP A 35 12.54 -12.28 0.29
CA ASP A 35 13.66 -11.42 -0.07
C ASP A 35 13.22 -10.26 -0.99
N ILE A 36 12.39 -10.54 -2.00
CA ILE A 36 11.80 -9.52 -2.87
C ILE A 36 10.97 -8.52 -2.07
N LEU A 37 10.09 -9.01 -1.18
CA LEU A 37 9.26 -8.14 -0.34
C LEU A 37 10.09 -7.31 0.64
N ARG A 38 11.19 -7.87 1.16
CA ARG A 38 12.10 -7.16 2.06
C ARG A 38 12.80 -6.01 1.34
N GLU A 39 13.29 -6.23 0.13
CA GLU A 39 13.91 -5.20 -0.70
C GLU A 39 12.89 -4.09 -1.05
N ALA A 40 11.70 -4.45 -1.51
CA ALA A 40 10.64 -3.49 -1.80
C ALA A 40 10.21 -2.69 -0.55
N ALA A 41 10.11 -3.35 0.60
CA ALA A 41 9.83 -2.71 1.88
C ALA A 41 10.92 -1.69 2.28
N HIS A 42 12.20 -1.99 2.02
CA HIS A 42 13.32 -1.09 2.28
C HIS A 42 13.23 0.16 1.37
N ILE A 43 13.09 -0.05 0.06
CA ILE A 43 12.94 1.04 -0.92
C ILE A 43 11.75 1.93 -0.53
N CYS A 44 10.60 1.31 -0.23
CA CYS A 44 9.40 2.03 0.17
C CYS A 44 9.63 2.90 1.41
N TYR A 45 10.21 2.32 2.46
CA TYR A 45 10.47 3.03 3.71
C TYR A 45 11.44 4.20 3.51
N ASP A 46 12.56 3.97 2.83
CA ASP A 46 13.61 4.98 2.63
C ASP A 46 13.08 6.16 1.81
N ARG A 47 12.33 5.90 0.73
CA ARG A 47 11.71 6.94 -0.08
C ARG A 47 10.62 7.70 0.66
N ILE A 48 9.83 7.04 1.51
CA ILE A 48 8.79 7.70 2.33
C ILE A 48 9.41 8.68 3.32
N MET A 49 10.57 8.35 3.92
CA MET A 49 11.28 9.25 4.83
C MET A 49 11.67 10.59 4.18
N GLU A 50 11.80 10.63 2.85
CA GLU A 50 12.11 11.84 2.11
C GLU A 50 10.90 12.75 1.83
N ILE A 51 9.69 12.35 2.25
CA ILE A 51 8.43 13.04 1.95
C ILE A 51 7.95 13.76 3.23
N PRO A 52 8.10 15.10 3.35
CA PRO A 52 7.86 15.82 4.62
C PRO A 52 6.41 15.74 5.14
N CYS A 53 5.45 15.57 4.25
CA CYS A 53 4.01 15.47 4.57
C CYS A 53 3.61 14.08 5.07
N ILE A 54 4.49 13.08 5.00
CA ILE A 54 4.20 11.69 5.35
C ILE A 54 5.16 11.24 6.45
N THR A 55 4.66 10.48 7.42
CA THR A 55 5.49 9.87 8.46
C THR A 55 5.19 8.39 8.56
N CYS A 56 6.23 7.56 8.41
CA CYS A 56 6.13 6.13 8.66
C CYS A 56 6.59 5.84 10.09
N PRO A 57 5.68 5.51 11.03
CA PRO A 57 6.03 5.31 12.43
C PRO A 57 6.91 4.07 12.65
N ASN A 58 6.75 3.05 11.82
CA ASN A 58 7.47 1.78 11.94
C ASN A 58 7.81 1.26 10.54
N LYS A 59 9.06 0.83 10.35
CA LYS A 59 9.44 0.12 9.13
C LYS A 59 8.64 -1.20 9.04
N PRO A 60 8.09 -1.54 7.87
CA PRO A 60 7.34 -2.79 7.72
C PRO A 60 8.25 -4.01 7.90
N GLU A 61 7.86 -4.91 8.81
CA GLU A 61 8.57 -6.17 9.10
C GLU A 61 7.91 -7.39 8.43
N GLY A 62 6.77 -7.17 7.76
CA GLY A 62 6.01 -8.21 7.06
C GLY A 62 4.84 -7.61 6.27
N SER A 63 4.00 -8.49 5.71
CA SER A 63 2.94 -8.10 4.76
C SER A 63 3.52 -7.52 3.45
N MET A 64 2.67 -6.84 2.68
CA MET A 64 2.94 -6.28 1.36
C MET A 64 2.62 -4.77 1.29
N PHE A 65 2.36 -4.14 2.45
CA PHE A 65 1.97 -2.73 2.54
C PHE A 65 2.48 -2.10 3.84
N VAL A 66 2.50 -0.77 3.86
CA VAL A 66 2.82 0.04 5.02
C VAL A 66 1.72 1.07 5.28
N MET A 67 1.41 1.29 6.56
CA MET A 67 0.54 2.37 7.02
C MET A 67 1.38 3.57 7.38
N VAL A 68 1.08 4.72 6.78
CA VAL A 68 1.79 5.97 7.02
C VAL A 68 0.83 7.07 7.43
N LYS A 69 1.28 7.98 8.30
CA LYS A 69 0.52 9.15 8.73
C LYS A 69 0.68 10.25 7.69
N LEU A 70 -0.44 10.83 7.28
CA LEU A 70 -0.47 12.03 6.46
C LEU A 70 -0.63 13.26 7.34
N ASN A 71 0.27 14.22 7.19
CA ASN A 71 0.13 15.54 7.77
C ASN A 71 -0.46 16.50 6.72
N SER A 72 -1.79 16.53 6.60
CA SER A 72 -2.47 17.45 5.66
C SER A 72 -2.29 18.92 6.05
N SER A 73 -1.95 19.24 7.31
CA SER A 73 -1.85 20.63 7.77
C SER A 73 -0.76 21.44 7.06
N ILE A 74 0.28 20.79 6.54
CA ILE A 74 1.38 21.43 5.79
C ILE A 74 1.14 21.47 4.28
N LEU A 75 0.03 20.89 3.81
CA LEU A 75 -0.37 20.87 2.42
C LEU A 75 -1.46 21.92 2.18
N LYS A 76 -1.31 22.76 1.15
CA LYS A 76 -2.35 23.67 0.68
C LYS A 76 -3.38 22.86 -0.09
N ASP A 77 -4.63 23.31 -0.05
CA ASP A 77 -5.72 22.74 -0.84
C ASP A 77 -5.90 21.22 -0.66
N ILE A 78 -5.47 20.62 0.46
CA ILE A 78 -5.69 19.20 0.78
C ILE A 78 -6.30 19.12 2.17
N ILE A 79 -7.52 18.59 2.26
CA ILE A 79 -8.32 18.61 3.49
C ILE A 79 -7.97 17.42 4.39
N ASP A 80 -7.99 16.22 3.83
CA ASP A 80 -7.79 14.94 4.53
C ASP A 80 -7.17 13.87 3.61
N ASP A 81 -7.04 12.64 4.12
CA ASP A 81 -6.48 11.50 3.39
C ASP A 81 -7.30 11.11 2.15
N MET A 82 -8.63 11.28 2.16
CA MET A 82 -9.46 10.98 1.00
C MET A 82 -9.22 11.99 -0.12
N ASP A 83 -9.23 13.28 0.21
CA ASP A 83 -8.96 14.36 -0.76
C ASP A 83 -7.54 14.26 -1.33
N PHE A 84 -6.55 13.94 -0.48
CA PHE A 84 -5.18 13.65 -0.92
C PHE A 84 -5.13 12.53 -1.97
N CYS A 85 -5.74 11.38 -1.67
CA CYS A 85 -5.73 10.23 -2.58
C CYS A 85 -6.44 10.52 -3.90
N LEU A 86 -7.57 11.24 -3.89
CA LEU A 86 -8.30 11.59 -5.11
C LEU A 86 -7.50 12.54 -6.01
N LYS A 87 -6.87 13.55 -5.41
CA LYS A 87 -6.06 14.52 -6.16
C LYS A 87 -4.79 13.88 -6.72
N LEU A 88 -4.10 13.08 -5.92
CA LEU A 88 -2.93 12.33 -6.37
C LEU A 88 -3.27 11.41 -7.56
N ALA A 89 -4.40 10.70 -7.48
CA ALA A 89 -4.84 9.85 -8.58
C ALA A 89 -5.18 10.66 -9.85
N LYS A 90 -5.80 11.84 -9.70
CA LYS A 90 -6.18 12.70 -10.82
C LYS A 90 -4.99 13.42 -11.46
N GLU A 91 -4.03 13.89 -10.67
CA GLU A 91 -2.91 14.71 -11.11
C GLU A 91 -1.70 13.89 -11.58
N ASP A 92 -1.36 12.81 -10.86
CA ASP A 92 -0.13 12.05 -11.11
C ASP A 92 -0.39 10.58 -11.47
N SER A 93 -1.67 10.16 -11.56
CA SER A 93 -2.07 8.78 -11.86
C SER A 93 -1.52 7.76 -10.85
N VAL A 94 -1.38 8.16 -9.58
CA VAL A 94 -0.95 7.27 -8.49
C VAL A 94 -2.13 7.01 -7.55
N ILE A 95 -2.45 5.74 -7.33
CA ILE A 95 -3.54 5.33 -6.45
C ILE A 95 -2.96 4.82 -5.14
N VAL A 96 -3.35 5.47 -4.04
CA VAL A 96 -3.04 5.05 -2.67
C VAL A 96 -4.34 4.88 -1.92
N LEU A 97 -4.44 3.89 -1.03
CA LEU A 97 -5.66 3.69 -0.27
C LEU A 97 -5.72 4.67 0.92
N PRO A 98 -6.79 5.48 1.04
CA PRO A 98 -6.98 6.36 2.18
C PRO A 98 -7.30 5.54 3.44
N GLY A 99 -6.74 5.93 4.57
CA GLY A 99 -6.87 5.25 5.85
C GLY A 99 -8.29 5.30 6.40
N VAL A 100 -9.10 6.31 6.03
CA VAL A 100 -10.52 6.40 6.42
C VAL A 100 -11.32 5.17 5.97
N ALA A 101 -10.97 4.54 4.85
CA ALA A 101 -11.58 3.29 4.39
C ALA A 101 -11.29 2.10 5.32
N LEU A 102 -10.28 2.22 6.19
CA LEU A 102 -9.87 1.26 7.21
C LEU A 102 -10.18 1.76 8.64
N GLY A 103 -10.91 2.87 8.78
CA GLY A 103 -11.23 3.48 10.07
C GLY A 103 -10.09 4.31 10.70
N MET A 104 -9.06 4.67 9.93
CA MET A 104 -7.89 5.43 10.39
C MET A 104 -7.77 6.78 9.66
N LYS A 105 -8.35 7.84 10.23
CA LYS A 105 -8.33 9.19 9.62
C LYS A 105 -6.92 9.76 9.48
N ASN A 106 -6.62 10.42 8.36
CA ASN A 106 -5.30 11.00 8.04
C ASN A 106 -4.16 9.96 8.01
N TRP A 107 -4.48 8.73 7.60
CA TRP A 107 -3.48 7.71 7.28
C TRP A 107 -3.59 7.33 5.80
N LEU A 108 -2.52 6.74 5.27
CA LEU A 108 -2.47 6.19 3.93
C LEU A 108 -1.94 4.76 4.01
N ARG A 109 -2.48 3.85 3.20
CA ARG A 109 -1.93 2.51 3.00
C ARG A 109 -1.24 2.46 1.64
N ILE A 110 0.08 2.38 1.67
CA ILE A 110 0.93 2.26 0.47
C ILE A 110 1.32 0.78 0.32
N THR A 111 1.01 0.20 -0.84
CA THR A 111 1.46 -1.16 -1.19
C THR A 111 2.86 -1.08 -1.79
N PHE A 112 3.71 -2.05 -1.45
CA PHE A 112 5.03 -2.22 -2.05
C PHE A 112 5.18 -3.57 -2.76
N ALA A 113 4.10 -4.36 -2.87
CA ALA A 113 4.07 -5.53 -3.75
C ALA A 113 3.83 -5.10 -5.21
N ALA A 114 4.81 -4.40 -5.77
CA ALA A 114 4.88 -3.98 -7.17
C ALA A 114 6.32 -4.16 -7.67
N GLU A 115 6.56 -4.02 -8.97
CA GLU A 115 7.93 -4.00 -9.48
C GLU A 115 8.71 -2.81 -8.86
N PRO A 116 10.00 -2.98 -8.52
CA PRO A 116 10.78 -1.91 -7.89
C PRO A 116 10.79 -0.59 -8.67
N SER A 117 10.82 -0.65 -10.00
CA SER A 117 10.75 0.54 -10.88
C SER A 117 9.44 1.30 -10.73
N ASP A 118 8.31 0.59 -10.68
CA ASP A 118 6.98 1.18 -10.53
C ASP A 118 6.80 1.76 -9.12
N LEU A 119 7.35 1.07 -8.11
CA LEU A 119 7.35 1.54 -6.73
C LEU A 119 8.14 2.85 -6.58
N GLU A 120 9.33 2.91 -7.16
CA GLU A 120 10.18 4.11 -7.15
C GLU A 120 9.54 5.28 -7.90
N ASP A 121 8.99 5.05 -9.09
CA ASP A 121 8.28 6.07 -9.86
C ASP A 121 7.05 6.59 -9.10
N GLY A 122 6.22 5.69 -8.56
CA GLY A 122 5.04 6.04 -7.77
C GLY A 122 5.39 6.88 -6.54
N LEU A 123 6.41 6.49 -5.77
CA LEU A 123 6.87 7.24 -4.60
C LEU A 123 7.50 8.58 -5.00
N GLY A 124 8.22 8.64 -6.12
CA GLY A 124 8.75 9.87 -6.71
C GLY A 124 7.64 10.87 -7.07
N ARG A 125 6.56 10.38 -7.68
CA ARG A 125 5.37 11.18 -7.99
C ARG A 125 4.65 11.68 -6.74
N ILE A 126 4.51 10.84 -5.71
CA ILE A 126 3.95 11.27 -4.41
C ILE A 126 4.79 12.40 -3.79
N LYS A 127 6.12 12.27 -3.83
CA LYS A 127 7.03 13.31 -3.35
C LYS A 127 6.84 14.61 -4.10
N ALA A 128 6.82 14.56 -5.44
CA ALA A 128 6.60 15.73 -6.28
C ALA A 128 5.23 16.37 -6.04
N PHE A 129 4.17 15.56 -5.90
CA PHE A 129 2.83 16.02 -5.54
C PHE A 129 2.84 16.79 -4.22
N CYS A 130 3.41 16.23 -3.15
CA CYS A 130 3.50 16.93 -1.87
C CYS A 130 4.32 18.23 -1.94
N GLN A 131 5.36 18.30 -2.78
CA GLN A 131 6.12 19.53 -2.98
C GLN A 131 5.30 20.61 -3.70
N ARG A 132 4.53 20.25 -4.74
CA ARG A 132 3.64 21.20 -5.46
C ARG A 132 2.53 21.73 -4.57
N HIS A 133 2.02 20.89 -3.67
CA HIS A 133 0.98 21.21 -2.71
C HIS A 133 1.52 21.65 -1.35
N ALA A 134 2.82 21.89 -1.18
CA ALA A 134 3.34 22.42 0.08
C ALA A 134 2.84 23.87 0.32
N LYS A 135 2.43 24.18 1.56
CA LYS A 135 2.16 25.57 1.96
C LYS A 135 3.45 26.38 1.90
N LYS A 136 3.40 27.54 1.24
CA LYS A 136 4.51 28.51 1.31
C LYS A 136 4.42 29.22 2.66
N HIS A 137 5.52 29.20 3.40
CA HIS A 137 5.71 30.04 4.59
C HIS A 137 5.93 31.49 4.18
#